data_AF-A0A7S0W712-F1
#
_entry.id   AF-A0A7S0W712-F1
#
_cell.length_a   1.000
_cell.length_b   1.000
_cell.length_c   1.000
_cell.angle_alpha   90.00
_cell.angle_beta   90.00
_cell.angle_gamma   90.00
#
_symmetry.space_group_name_H-M   'P 1'
#
loop_
_entity.id
_entity.type
_entity.pdbx_description
1 polymer ?
#
loop_
_entity_poly.entity_id
_entity_poly.type
_entity_poly.pdbx_seq_one_letter_code
_entity_poly.pdbx_strand_id
1 'polypeptide(L)'
;GMDARRELLHARKRLCGHAGAVTSLAVSKANSFILSGAGPPGAASVVLWDANRPRFIRVLCEGLEAPPSCIAASDAANIIVLCSGRQCRVVSINGAPLASAEVDTEAESFTAGGPPRGPPPPPREASR
;
A
#
# COMPACT_ATOMS: atom_id res chain seq x y z
N GLY A 1 -8.83 -32.89 -6.28
CA GLY A 1 -9.37 -32.09 -5.18
C GLY A 1 -8.30 -31.16 -4.65
N MET A 2 -8.67 -30.04 -4.02
CA MET A 2 -7.74 -29.07 -3.42
C MET A 2 -6.72 -29.71 -2.45
N ASP A 3 -7.04 -30.89 -1.92
CA ASP A 3 -6.23 -31.67 -0.99
C ASP A 3 -4.94 -32.24 -1.63
N ALA A 4 -5.01 -32.71 -2.88
CA ALA A 4 -3.82 -33.19 -3.61
C ALA A 4 -2.80 -32.07 -3.92
N ARG A 5 -3.24 -30.81 -3.97
CA ARG A 5 -2.35 -29.65 -4.13
C ARG A 5 -1.67 -29.24 -2.81
N ARG A 6 -2.27 -29.56 -1.67
CA ARG A 6 -1.71 -29.25 -0.34
C ARG A 6 -0.56 -30.18 0.02
N GLU A 7 -0.61 -31.45 -0.39
CA GLU A 7 0.45 -32.43 -0.12
C GLU A 7 1.79 -32.11 -0.83
N LEU A 8 1.79 -31.26 -1.86
CA LEU A 8 2.99 -30.90 -2.62
C LEU A 8 3.65 -29.58 -2.17
N LEU A 9 3.06 -28.84 -1.22
CA LEU A 9 3.57 -27.55 -0.77
C LEU A 9 4.53 -27.73 0.40
N HIS A 10 5.79 -28.04 0.10
CA HIS A 10 6.87 -28.00 1.09
C HIS A 10 7.58 -26.63 1.06
N ALA A 11 7.69 -25.99 2.22
CA ALA A 11 8.44 -24.75 2.36
C ALA A 11 9.93 -24.99 2.05
N ARG A 12 10.41 -24.56 0.88
CA ARG A 12 11.82 -24.74 0.48
C ARG A 12 12.78 -23.88 1.28
N LYS A 13 12.39 -22.65 1.61
CA LYS A 13 13.25 -21.71 2.33
C LYS A 13 12.45 -20.59 2.99
N ARG A 14 12.96 -20.10 4.13
CA ARG A 14 12.45 -18.90 4.79
C ARG A 14 13.29 -17.68 4.39
N LEU A 15 12.63 -16.63 3.91
CA LEU A 15 13.24 -15.33 3.68
C LEU A 15 13.14 -14.51 4.97
N CYS A 16 14.28 -14.19 5.57
CA CYS A 16 14.36 -13.48 6.85
C CYS A 16 15.08 -12.15 6.62
N GLY A 17 14.56 -11.05 7.15
CA GLY A 17 15.20 -9.73 7.00
C GLY A 17 14.30 -8.55 7.37
N HIS A 18 12.99 -8.75 7.43
CA HIS A 18 12.08 -7.75 7.95
C HIS A 18 12.05 -7.73 9.48
N ALA A 19 11.97 -6.53 10.06
CA ALA A 19 11.85 -6.33 11.50
C ALA A 19 10.41 -6.50 12.04
N GLY A 20 9.43 -6.71 11.15
CA GLY A 20 8.01 -6.82 11.50
C GLY A 20 7.24 -7.79 10.61
N ALA A 21 5.93 -7.85 10.83
CA ALA A 21 5.03 -8.69 10.04
C ALA A 21 5.01 -8.25 8.57
N VAL A 22 5.10 -9.21 7.66
CA VAL A 22 4.97 -8.96 6.21
C VAL A 22 3.51 -8.67 5.91
N THR A 23 3.24 -7.50 5.33
CA THR A 23 1.88 -7.02 5.02
C THR A 23 1.53 -7.15 3.55
N SER A 24 2.54 -7.23 2.68
CA SER A 24 2.34 -7.35 1.24
C SER A 24 3.48 -8.13 0.57
N LEU A 25 3.15 -8.81 -0.53
CA LEU A 25 4.06 -9.63 -1.31
C LEU A 25 3.73 -9.50 -2.80
N ALA A 26 4.75 -9.46 -3.65
CA ALA A 26 4.62 -9.60 -5.09
C ALA A 26 5.73 -10.49 -5.64
N VAL A 27 5.48 -11.14 -6.77
CA VAL A 27 6.45 -12.03 -7.43
C VAL A 27 6.52 -11.68 -8.91
N SER A 28 7.72 -11.46 -9.40
CA SER A 28 8.02 -11.39 -10.83
C SER A 28 8.51 -12.75 -11.30
N LYS A 29 7.83 -13.30 -12.31
CA LYS A 29 8.22 -14.60 -12.88
C LYS A 29 9.30 -14.41 -13.93
N ALA A 30 9.17 -13.39 -14.78
CA ALA A 30 10.13 -13.14 -15.86
C ALA A 30 11.51 -12.76 -15.31
N ASN A 31 11.54 -11.90 -14.28
CA ASN A 31 12.78 -11.38 -13.71
C ASN A 31 13.22 -12.16 -12.45
N SER A 32 12.49 -13.22 -12.08
CA SER A 32 12.82 -14.14 -10.99
C SER A 32 13.13 -13.42 -9.67
N PHE A 33 12.25 -12.51 -9.25
CA PHE A 33 12.39 -11.85 -7.95
C PHE A 33 11.10 -11.90 -7.13
N ILE A 34 11.26 -11.79 -5.82
CA ILE A 34 10.16 -11.61 -4.87
C ILE A 34 10.31 -10.23 -4.25
N LEU A 35 9.20 -9.56 -4.01
CA LEU A 35 9.10 -8.34 -3.22
C LEU A 35 8.31 -8.65 -1.96
N SER A 36 8.80 -8.21 -0.81
CA SER A 36 8.05 -8.27 0.43
C SER A 36 8.09 -6.94 1.15
N GLY A 37 6.92 -6.49 1.61
CA GLY A 37 6.76 -5.25 2.34
C GLY A 37 6.42 -5.49 3.81
N ALA A 38 7.08 -4.77 4.71
CA ALA A 38 6.88 -4.90 6.15
C ALA A 38 7.47 -3.71 6.92
N GLY A 39 7.26 -3.71 8.23
CA GLY A 39 7.89 -2.81 9.19
C GLY A 39 6.85 -2.08 10.03
N PRO A 40 7.28 -1.27 11.01
CA PRO A 40 6.38 -0.37 11.72
C PRO A 40 6.09 0.88 10.86
N PRO A 41 4.98 1.60 11.13
CA PRO A 41 4.74 2.92 10.54
C PRO A 41 5.94 3.87 10.75
N GLY A 42 6.26 4.68 9.74
CA GLY A 42 7.41 5.60 9.74
C GLY A 42 8.78 4.97 9.46
N ALA A 43 8.90 3.64 9.55
CA ALA A 43 10.13 2.90 9.20
C ALA A 43 9.83 1.65 8.35
N ALA A 44 8.71 1.67 7.63
CA ALA A 44 8.33 0.55 6.78
C ALA A 44 9.18 0.52 5.50
N SER A 45 9.38 -0.69 4.98
CA SER A 45 10.25 -0.95 3.84
C SER A 45 9.71 -2.03 2.91
N VAL A 46 10.21 -2.02 1.68
CA VAL A 46 10.03 -3.09 0.70
C VAL A 46 11.40 -3.68 0.37
N VAL A 47 11.52 -4.99 0.51
CA VAL A 47 12.75 -5.74 0.23
C VAL A 47 12.59 -6.54 -1.06
N LEU A 48 13.65 -6.53 -1.88
CA LEU A 48 13.79 -7.33 -3.09
C LEU A 48 14.64 -8.58 -2.78
N TRP A 49 14.14 -9.73 -3.22
CA TRP A 49 14.77 -11.04 -3.04
C TRP A 49 14.96 -11.74 -4.38
N ASP A 50 16.03 -12.51 -4.50
CA ASP A 50 16.24 -13.41 -5.63
C ASP A 50 15.33 -14.63 -5.49
N ALA A 51 14.46 -14.90 -6.47
CA ALA A 51 13.55 -16.05 -6.44
C ALA A 51 14.24 -17.37 -6.86
N ASN A 52 15.28 -17.29 -7.70
CA ASN A 52 16.06 -18.47 -8.12
C ASN A 52 16.92 -18.96 -6.97
N ARG A 53 17.53 -18.03 -6.23
CA ARG A 53 18.34 -18.29 -5.05
C ARG A 53 17.76 -17.50 -3.88
N PRO A 54 16.71 -18.01 -3.17
CA PRO A 54 15.95 -17.28 -2.15
C PRO A 54 16.85 -16.62 -1.10
N ARG A 55 17.26 -15.39 -1.38
CA ARG A 55 18.28 -14.59 -0.69
C ARG A 55 17.93 -13.12 -0.84
N PHE A 56 18.34 -12.35 0.16
CA PHE A 56 18.23 -10.89 0.15
C PHE A 56 19.07 -10.33 -0.99
N ILE A 57 18.49 -9.42 -1.78
CA ILE A 57 19.22 -8.61 -2.75
C ILE A 57 19.46 -7.23 -2.14
N ARG A 58 18.37 -6.53 -1.77
CA ARG A 58 18.42 -5.15 -1.27
C ARG A 58 17.12 -4.71 -0.63
N VAL A 59 17.18 -3.63 0.14
CA VAL A 59 16.02 -2.78 0.39
C VAL A 59 15.76 -1.97 -0.89
N LEU A 60 14.53 -2.06 -1.41
CA LEU A 60 14.11 -1.38 -2.63
C LEU A 60 13.53 0.01 -2.30
N CYS A 61 12.70 0.07 -1.25
CA CYS A 61 12.11 1.31 -0.75
C CYS A 61 12.15 1.29 0.77
N GLU A 62 12.45 2.44 1.37
CA GLU A 62 12.52 2.63 2.81
C GLU A 62 11.84 3.95 3.22
N GLY A 63 11.65 4.14 4.53
CA GLY A 63 11.02 5.35 5.07
C GLY A 63 9.58 5.52 4.61
N LEU A 64 8.85 4.40 4.42
CA LEU A 64 7.42 4.45 4.13
C LEU A 64 6.65 4.86 5.40
N GLU A 65 5.70 5.78 5.25
CA GLU A 65 4.87 6.29 6.36
C GLU A 65 4.09 5.17 7.05
N ALA A 66 3.69 4.14 6.30
CA ALA A 66 2.97 2.99 6.81
C ALA A 66 3.49 1.69 6.17
N PRO A 67 3.21 0.52 6.76
CA PRO A 67 3.47 -0.75 6.10
C PRO A 67 2.73 -0.80 4.76
N PRO A 68 3.39 -1.23 3.68
CA PRO A 68 2.77 -1.27 2.36
C PRO A 68 1.56 -2.21 2.38
N SER A 69 0.40 -1.68 2.01
CA SER A 69 -0.87 -2.42 1.93
C SER A 69 -0.95 -3.26 0.66
N CYS A 70 -0.28 -2.82 -0.40
CA CYS A 70 -0.23 -3.52 -1.68
C CYS A 70 1.12 -3.27 -2.37
N ILE A 71 1.61 -4.30 -3.06
CA ILE A 71 2.77 -4.23 -3.96
C ILE A 71 2.38 -4.97 -5.24
N ALA A 72 2.68 -4.38 -6.39
CA ALA A 72 2.53 -5.01 -7.70
C ALA A 72 3.82 -4.81 -8.52
N ALA A 73 4.19 -5.82 -9.30
CA ALA A 73 5.33 -5.76 -10.20
C ALA A 73 4.84 -5.93 -11.65
N SER A 74 5.38 -5.12 -12.56
CA SER A 74 5.18 -5.26 -13.99
C SER A 74 6.47 -5.77 -14.64
N ASP A 75 6.45 -7.02 -15.09
CA ASP A 75 7.58 -7.67 -15.75
C ASP A 75 7.94 -6.97 -17.07
N ALA A 76 6.93 -6.54 -17.83
CA ALA A 76 7.14 -5.91 -19.14
C ALA A 76 7.77 -4.51 -19.04
N ALA A 77 7.34 -3.73 -18.05
CA ALA A 77 7.81 -2.35 -17.87
C ALA A 77 8.98 -2.23 -16.89
N ASN A 78 9.35 -3.31 -16.18
CA ASN A 78 10.37 -3.31 -15.12
C ASN A 78 10.12 -2.26 -14.03
N ILE A 79 8.85 -2.03 -13.74
CA ILE A 79 8.38 -1.11 -12.69
C ILE A 79 7.66 -1.86 -11.58
N ILE A 80 7.65 -1.24 -10.42
CA ILE A 80 7.02 -1.71 -9.20
C ILE A 80 6.12 -0.59 -8.71
N VAL A 81 4.88 -0.94 -8.39
CA VAL A 81 3.91 -0.04 -7.78
C VAL A 81 3.67 -0.50 -6.36
N LEU A 82 3.69 0.43 -5.40
CA LEU A 82 3.40 0.15 -4.01
C LEU A 82 2.49 1.22 -3.42
N CYS A 83 1.62 0.81 -2.51
CA CYS A 83 0.73 1.70 -1.76
C CYS A 83 1.04 1.58 -0.27
N SER A 84 1.21 2.71 0.41
CA SER A 84 1.55 2.81 1.84
C SER A 84 0.85 4.03 2.43
N GLY A 85 -0.11 3.80 3.32
CA GLY A 85 -0.87 4.88 3.95
C GLY A 85 -1.60 5.70 2.90
N ARG A 86 -1.31 7.00 2.84
CA ARG A 86 -1.89 7.94 1.87
C ARG A 86 -1.08 8.05 0.57
N GLN A 87 0.05 7.34 0.47
CA GLN A 87 0.99 7.49 -0.63
C GLN A 87 1.02 6.24 -1.53
N CYS A 88 1.03 6.48 -2.83
CA CYS A 88 1.34 5.49 -3.86
C CYS A 88 2.67 5.88 -4.52
N ARG A 89 3.57 4.92 -4.74
CA ARG A 89 4.84 5.12 -5.44
C ARG A 89 4.95 4.18 -6.62
N VAL A 90 5.53 4.68 -7.70
CA VAL A 90 6.03 3.91 -8.83
C VAL A 90 7.55 4.02 -8.82
N VAL A 91 8.21 2.88 -8.75
CA VAL A 91 9.67 2.78 -8.72
C VAL A 91 10.16 1.77 -9.75
N SER A 92 11.38 1.91 -10.24
CA SER A 92 12.00 0.88 -11.07
C SER A 92 12.40 -0.33 -10.22
N ILE A 93 12.65 -1.47 -10.86
CA ILE A 93 13.27 -2.64 -10.19
C ILE A 93 14.63 -2.31 -9.55
N ASN A 94 15.32 -1.29 -10.07
CA ASN A 94 16.56 -0.76 -9.52
C ASN A 94 16.32 0.28 -8.40
N GLY A 95 15.08 0.43 -7.92
CA GLY A 95 14.70 1.33 -6.83
C GLY A 95 14.81 2.81 -7.17
N ALA A 96 14.92 3.17 -8.45
CA ALA A 96 14.84 4.56 -8.86
C ALA A 96 13.38 5.03 -8.77
N PRO A 97 13.08 6.16 -8.12
CA PRO A 97 11.72 6.70 -8.09
C PRO A 97 11.31 7.19 -9.47
N LEU A 98 10.11 6.80 -9.93
CA LEU A 98 9.55 7.19 -11.23
C LEU A 98 8.36 8.13 -11.07
N ALA A 99 7.48 7.86 -10.10
CA ALA A 99 6.35 8.73 -9.77
C ALA A 99 5.88 8.50 -8.34
N SER A 100 5.18 9.49 -7.78
CA SER A 100 4.47 9.36 -6.51
C SER A 100 3.18 10.17 -6.53
N ALA A 101 2.15 9.65 -5.86
CA ALA A 101 0.91 10.36 -5.58
C ALA A 101 0.61 10.26 -4.09
N GLU A 102 0.10 11.32 -3.50
CA GLU A 102 -0.32 11.36 -2.11
C GLU A 102 -1.73 11.98 -2.03
N VAL A 103 -2.56 11.46 -1.14
CA VAL A 103 -3.87 12.05 -0.87
C VAL A 103 -3.69 13.15 0.19
N ASP A 104 -3.91 14.40 -0.21
CA ASP A 104 -4.01 15.52 0.72
C ASP A 104 -5.28 15.40 1.55
N THR A 105 -5.12 15.52 2.86
CA THR A 105 -6.23 15.50 3.83
C THR A 105 -6.57 16.89 4.34
N GLU A 106 -6.21 17.95 3.61
CA GLU A 106 -6.83 19.26 3.85
C GLU A 106 -8.33 19.11 3.55
N ALA A 107 -9.09 18.84 4.60
CA ALA A 107 -10.52 18.80 4.57
C ALA A 107 -11.00 20.22 4.26
N GLU A 108 -11.16 20.53 2.98
CA GLU A 108 -12.12 21.55 2.57
C GLU A 108 -13.45 21.07 3.15
N SER A 109 -13.81 21.62 4.31
CA SER A 109 -15.11 21.39 4.90
C SER A 109 -16.13 21.86 3.87
N PHE A 110 -16.75 20.92 3.15
CA PHE A 110 -17.95 21.20 2.40
C PHE A 110 -19.01 21.53 3.44
N THR A 111 -19.07 22.80 3.83
CA THR A 111 -20.25 23.35 4.49
C THR A 111 -21.34 23.21 3.45
N ALA A 112 -22.22 22.21 3.62
CA ALA A 112 -23.45 22.14 2.86
C ALA A 112 -24.16 23.49 3.09
N GLY A 113 -24.07 24.38 2.10
CA GLY A 113 -24.79 25.62 2.07
C GLY A 113 -26.27 25.27 2.00
N GLY A 114 -26.88 25.01 3.16
CA GLY A 114 -28.32 24.96 3.29
C GLY A 114 -28.86 26.30 2.80
N PRO A 115 -30.00 26.32 2.07
CA PRO A 115 -30.60 27.57 1.65
C PRO A 115 -30.80 28.47 2.88
N PRO A 116 -30.62 29.80 2.74
CA PRO A 116 -30.74 30.72 3.87
C PRO A 116 -32.06 30.46 4.57
N ARG A 117 -32.01 30.15 5.88
CA ARG A 117 -33.21 30.01 6.69
C ARG A 117 -33.94 31.36 6.60
N GLY A 118 -35.13 31.34 5.99
CA GLY A 118 -36.00 32.49 5.94
C GLY A 118 -36.32 33.01 7.35
N PRO A 119 -36.76 34.27 7.48
CA PRO A 119 -37.06 34.87 8.77
C PRO A 119 -38.07 34.01 9.56
N PRO A 120 -37.93 33.91 10.89
CA PRO A 120 -38.84 33.14 11.72
C PRO A 120 -40.29 33.65 11.57
N PRO A 121 -41.30 32.77 11.61
CA PRO A 121 -42.70 33.20 11.53
C PRO A 121 -43.07 34.08 12.74
N PRO A 122 -43.97 35.06 12.57
CA PRO A 122 -44.41 35.90 13.67
C PRO A 122 -45.12 35.07 14.76
N PRO A 123 -45.06 35.52 16.03
CA PRO A 123 -45.70 34.82 17.14
C PRO A 123 -47.22 34.76 16.92
N ARG A 124 -47.81 33.57 17.15
CA ARG A 124 -49.26 33.39 17.12
C ARG A 124 -49.87 34.14 18.30
N GLU A 125 -50.69 35.15 18.02
CA GLU A 125 -51.56 35.74 19.04
C GLU A 125 -52.48 34.65 19.58
N ALA A 126 -52.42 34.42 20.89
CA ALA A 126 -53.36 33.55 21.57
C ALA A 126 -54.73 34.24 21.56
N SER A 127 -55.67 33.68 20.79
CA SER A 127 -57.08 34.06 20.84
C SER A 127 -57.60 33.86 22.27
N ARG A 128 -58.10 34.93 22.88
CA ARG A 128 -58.92 34.89 24.11
C ARG A 128 -60.31 34.36 23.82
#